data_AF-A0A4Y7TLH7-F1
#
_entry.id   AF-A0A4Y7TLH7-F1
#
_cell.length_a   1.000
_cell.length_b   1.000
_cell.length_c   1.000
_cell.angle_alpha   90.00
_cell.angle_beta   90.00
_cell.angle_gamma   90.00
#
_symmetry.space_group_name_H-M   'P 1'
#
loop_
_entity.id
_entity.type
_entity.pdbx_description
1 polymer ?
#
loop_
_entity_poly.entity_id
_entity_poly.type
_entity_poly.pdbx_seq_one_letter_code
_entity_poly.pdbx_strand_id
1 'polypeptide(L)'
;MTEVSAAASNPEAPSTTASRRHRFGFSEVANLFIRLRRHQSRHPLHPRRERRLRTQLPRHKKRLLPPTPTMFRPFPGPIPSTPQDDLSLLHPSTPHEAASAGSQGNLPSIRESTLAEGPHIPITYNDVFEVAGGVSTSTLLRLTKQTILETIERRGLGANALADEQWECIICGPKKQAYKVQINYSATAVWCTRPDVCKPVALDRAQSFPGLMSITKRNAL
;
A
#
# COMPACT_ATOMS: atom_id res chain seq x y z
N MET A 1 -14.56 91.60 19.14
CA MET A 1 -15.30 91.00 18.00
C MET A 1 -14.83 89.55 17.90
N THR A 2 -15.36 88.66 18.75
CA THR A 2 -16.56 87.80 18.49
C THR A 2 -16.21 86.75 17.42
N GLU A 3 -15.83 85.52 17.82
CA GLU A 3 -16.68 84.28 17.87
C GLU A 3 -17.09 83.81 16.44
N VAL A 4 -17.08 82.53 16.02
CA VAL A 4 -17.66 81.31 16.62
C VAL A 4 -17.03 80.03 16.01
N SER A 5 -17.00 78.98 16.84
CA SER A 5 -16.87 77.52 16.68
C SER A 5 -17.47 76.77 15.46
N ALA A 6 -16.92 75.58 15.17
CA ALA A 6 -17.59 74.24 15.13
C ALA A 6 -16.58 73.19 14.61
N ALA A 7 -16.13 72.14 15.33
CA ALA A 7 -16.83 70.96 15.87
C ALA A 7 -17.38 70.00 14.78
N ALA A 8 -16.71 68.84 14.59
CA ALA A 8 -17.29 67.56 14.16
C ALA A 8 -16.17 66.49 14.18
N SER A 9 -16.01 65.71 15.26
CA SER A 9 -16.71 64.43 15.52
C SER A 9 -16.24 63.28 14.62
N ASN A 10 -15.40 62.44 15.23
CA ASN A 10 -15.09 61.07 14.84
C ASN A 10 -16.37 60.20 14.87
N PRO A 11 -16.57 59.31 13.89
CA PRO A 11 -17.21 58.04 14.17
C PRO A 11 -16.28 56.87 13.84
N GLU A 12 -15.91 56.21 14.92
CA GLU A 12 -15.57 54.79 15.07
C GLU A 12 -16.14 53.90 13.94
N ALA A 13 -15.26 53.32 13.14
CA ALA A 13 -15.64 52.33 12.14
C ALA A 13 -15.88 50.95 12.82
N PRO A 14 -16.97 50.25 12.46
CA PRO A 14 -17.37 49.02 13.13
C PRO A 14 -16.39 47.87 12.90
N SER A 15 -15.88 47.33 13.99
CA SER A 15 -15.34 45.98 14.06
C SER A 15 -16.49 45.00 13.83
N THR A 16 -16.38 44.15 12.80
CA THR A 16 -16.87 42.75 12.69
C THR A 16 -17.23 42.38 11.25
N THR A 17 -16.33 41.70 10.56
CA THR A 17 -16.69 40.48 9.83
C THR A 17 -15.55 39.48 10.02
N ALA A 18 -15.59 38.83 11.19
CA ALA A 18 -14.84 37.60 11.38
C ALA A 18 -15.35 36.62 10.31
N SER A 19 -14.56 36.45 9.25
CA SER A 19 -14.69 35.36 8.29
C SER A 19 -14.64 34.08 9.11
N ARG A 20 -15.84 33.59 9.46
CA ARG A 20 -16.04 32.36 10.21
C ARG A 20 -15.68 31.25 9.25
N ARG A 21 -14.37 30.99 9.11
CA ARG A 21 -13.84 29.81 8.44
C ARG A 21 -14.59 28.64 9.06
N HIS A 22 -15.46 28.02 8.26
CA HIS A 22 -16.29 26.91 8.67
C HIS A 22 -15.36 25.72 8.92
N ARG A 23 -14.71 25.72 10.09
CA ARG A 23 -14.00 24.57 10.63
C ARG A 23 -15.08 23.55 10.93
N PHE A 24 -15.27 22.63 10.00
CA PHE A 24 -16.05 21.43 10.24
C PHE A 24 -15.49 20.77 11.50
N GLY A 25 -16.31 20.78 12.57
CA GLY A 25 -15.95 20.07 13.79
C GLY A 25 -15.84 18.58 13.50
N PHE A 26 -15.03 17.85 14.28
CA PHE A 26 -14.88 16.40 14.15
C PHE A 26 -16.23 15.65 14.07
N SER A 27 -17.25 16.14 14.78
CA SER A 27 -18.61 15.60 14.80
C SER A 27 -19.33 15.72 13.44
N GLU A 28 -19.02 16.75 12.67
CA GLU A 28 -19.65 17.04 11.39
C GLU A 28 -19.04 16.19 10.27
N VAL A 29 -17.71 15.99 10.32
CA VAL A 29 -16.98 15.05 9.47
C VAL A 29 -17.45 13.61 9.73
N ALA A 30 -17.61 13.22 11.00
CA ALA A 30 -18.12 11.90 11.35
C ALA A 30 -19.54 11.65 10.80
N ASN A 31 -20.43 12.63 10.89
CA ASN A 31 -21.77 12.54 10.31
C ASN A 31 -21.76 12.41 8.78
N LEU A 32 -20.79 13.04 8.10
CA LEU A 32 -20.61 12.89 6.65
C LEU A 32 -20.20 11.46 6.27
N PHE A 33 -19.25 10.86 6.99
CA PHE A 33 -18.84 9.47 6.76
C PHE A 33 -19.96 8.47 7.04
N ILE A 34 -20.77 8.70 8.09
CA ILE A 34 -21.94 7.86 8.39
C ILE A 34 -22.99 7.96 7.27
N ARG A 35 -23.26 9.17 6.74
CA ARG A 35 -24.19 9.35 5.61
C ARG A 35 -23.67 8.72 4.33
N LEU A 36 -22.39 8.84 4.02
CA LEU A 36 -21.79 8.26 2.82
C LEU A 36 -21.88 6.73 2.83
N ARG A 37 -21.64 6.11 3.99
CA ARG A 37 -21.73 4.65 4.16
C ARG A 37 -23.16 4.12 4.06
N ARG A 38 -24.16 4.91 4.47
CA ARG A 38 -25.59 4.57 4.34
C ARG A 38 -26.12 4.71 2.91
N HIS A 39 -25.52 5.58 2.10
CA HIS A 39 -25.90 5.70 0.68
C HIS A 39 -25.33 4.57 -0.19
N GLN A 40 -24.17 4.03 0.16
CA GLN A 40 -23.58 2.90 -0.58
C GLN A 40 -24.31 1.55 -0.37
N SER A 41 -25.11 1.41 0.70
CA SER A 41 -25.91 0.21 0.94
C SER A 41 -27.28 0.21 0.24
N ARG A 42 -27.61 1.25 -0.52
CA ARG A 42 -28.87 1.37 -1.28
C ARG A 42 -28.63 1.49 -2.78
N HIS A 43 -27.85 0.58 -3.35
CA HIS A 43 -28.03 0.25 -4.76
C HIS A 43 -29.14 -0.82 -4.86
N PRO A 44 -30.31 -0.51 -5.44
CA PRO A 44 -31.32 -1.52 -5.71
C PRO A 44 -30.78 -2.46 -6.78
N LEU A 45 -30.56 -3.72 -6.39
CA LEU A 45 -30.38 -4.80 -7.34
C LEU A 45 -31.62 -4.85 -8.23
N HIS A 46 -31.35 -4.72 -9.52
CA HIS A 46 -32.30 -4.80 -10.61
C HIS A 46 -33.27 -5.99 -10.44
N PRO A 47 -34.57 -5.83 -10.68
CA PRO A 47 -35.49 -6.95 -10.66
C PRO A 47 -35.32 -7.81 -11.91
N ARG A 48 -35.40 -9.12 -11.69
CA ARG A 48 -36.24 -10.05 -12.43
C ARG A 48 -35.97 -10.22 -13.93
N ARG A 49 -35.35 -11.35 -14.26
CA ARG A 49 -35.92 -12.22 -15.31
C ARG A 49 -35.71 -13.69 -14.98
N GLU A 50 -36.80 -14.32 -14.58
CA GLU A 50 -37.04 -15.76 -14.59
C GLU A 50 -36.59 -16.37 -15.92
N ARG A 51 -35.80 -17.44 -15.85
CA ARG A 51 -36.01 -18.58 -16.74
C ARG A 51 -35.69 -19.88 -16.00
N ARG A 52 -36.79 -20.58 -15.70
CA ARG A 52 -36.88 -21.95 -15.23
C ARG A 52 -36.19 -22.89 -16.22
N LEU A 53 -35.26 -23.72 -15.76
CA LEU A 53 -35.03 -25.10 -16.19
C LEU A 53 -34.41 -25.83 -14.98
N ARG A 54 -35.21 -26.34 -14.05
CA ARG A 54 -35.52 -27.78 -13.93
C ARG A 54 -34.51 -28.70 -14.64
N THR A 55 -33.54 -29.19 -13.88
CA THR A 55 -33.11 -30.61 -13.99
C THR A 55 -32.78 -31.11 -12.59
N GLN A 56 -33.47 -32.17 -12.19
CA GLN A 56 -33.30 -32.87 -10.91
C GLN A 56 -32.35 -34.07 -11.06
N LEU A 57 -31.79 -34.47 -9.91
CA LEU A 57 -31.29 -35.80 -9.51
C LEU A 57 -29.89 -36.26 -10.02
N PRO A 58 -29.21 -37.22 -9.33
CA PRO A 58 -29.46 -37.78 -7.99
C PRO A 58 -28.26 -37.74 -7.04
N ARG A 59 -28.59 -37.80 -5.74
CA ARG A 59 -27.70 -38.18 -4.65
C ARG A 59 -27.24 -39.64 -4.83
N HIS A 60 -25.94 -39.88 -4.85
CA HIS A 60 -25.38 -41.20 -4.56
C HIS A 60 -24.51 -41.19 -3.30
N LYS A 61 -25.06 -41.86 -2.28
CA LYS A 61 -24.42 -42.39 -1.08
C LYS A 61 -23.46 -43.53 -1.46
N LYS A 62 -22.20 -43.48 -1.02
CA LYS A 62 -21.33 -44.65 -0.74
C LYS A 62 -20.47 -44.27 0.48
N ARG A 63 -20.80 -44.69 1.71
CA ARG A 63 -20.31 -45.90 2.42
C ARG A 63 -18.81 -46.17 2.14
N LEU A 64 -17.94 -45.80 3.09
CA LEU A 64 -17.40 -46.65 4.19
C LEU A 64 -16.53 -47.81 3.69
N LEU A 65 -15.20 -47.67 3.80
CA LEU A 65 -14.31 -48.42 4.72
C LEU A 65 -12.81 -48.20 4.35
N PRO A 66 -11.90 -48.13 5.34
CA PRO A 66 -10.45 -48.19 5.14
C PRO A 66 -9.93 -49.64 5.29
N PRO A 67 -8.87 -50.03 4.57
CA PRO A 67 -7.73 -50.71 5.20
C PRO A 67 -6.41 -50.30 4.47
N THR A 68 -5.17 -50.42 4.93
CA THR A 68 -4.46 -51.12 6.01
C THR A 68 -3.03 -50.53 6.02
N PRO A 69 -2.23 -50.72 7.09
CA PRO A 69 -0.88 -50.19 7.22
C PRO A 69 0.15 -51.14 6.59
N THR A 70 1.08 -50.61 5.78
CA THR A 70 2.26 -51.37 5.34
C THR A 70 3.42 -51.06 6.28
N MET A 71 3.63 -52.02 7.18
CA MET A 71 4.80 -52.19 8.04
C MET A 71 6.02 -52.64 7.22
N PHE A 72 7.19 -52.10 7.61
CA PHE A 72 8.53 -52.72 7.53
C PHE A 72 9.17 -52.99 6.15
N ARG A 73 10.34 -52.37 5.92
CA ARG A 73 11.60 -53.10 6.08
C ARG A 73 12.83 -52.18 6.26
N PRO A 74 13.68 -52.43 7.27
CA PRO A 74 15.03 -51.91 7.37
C PRO A 74 16.00 -52.83 6.62
N PHE A 75 17.03 -52.30 5.98
CA PHE A 75 18.30 -53.02 5.82
C PHE A 75 19.49 -52.04 5.77
N PRO A 76 20.53 -52.27 6.58
CA PRO A 76 21.79 -51.52 6.57
C PRO A 76 22.77 -52.13 5.56
N GLY A 77 23.64 -51.30 4.98
CA GLY A 77 24.75 -51.74 4.13
C GLY A 77 25.77 -50.62 3.92
N PRO A 78 27.05 -50.96 3.67
CA PRO A 78 28.20 -50.24 4.23
C PRO A 78 28.83 -49.19 3.30
N ILE A 79 29.54 -48.30 3.97
CA ILE A 79 30.45 -47.24 3.51
C ILE A 79 31.52 -47.80 2.55
N PRO A 80 31.99 -46.99 1.58
CA PRO A 80 33.42 -46.79 1.47
C PRO A 80 33.81 -45.31 1.52
N SER A 81 34.80 -45.06 2.36
CA SER A 81 35.46 -43.81 2.65
C SER A 81 36.28 -43.35 1.44
N THR A 82 36.15 -42.08 1.07
CA THR A 82 37.19 -41.36 0.33
C THR A 82 37.56 -40.09 1.09
N PRO A 83 38.85 -39.87 1.36
CA PRO A 83 39.34 -38.67 2.04
C PRO A 83 39.67 -37.56 1.05
N GLN A 84 39.84 -36.35 1.59
CA GLN A 84 40.46 -35.16 0.98
C GLN A 84 39.57 -34.41 -0.01
N ASP A 85 39.50 -33.09 -0.05
CA ASP A 85 40.07 -31.98 0.72
C ASP A 85 39.38 -30.78 0.05
N ASP A 86 38.48 -30.05 0.71
CA ASP A 86 38.21 -28.64 0.38
C ASP A 86 37.23 -28.02 1.41
N LEU A 87 37.77 -27.46 2.49
CA LEU A 87 37.02 -26.55 3.36
C LEU A 87 37.19 -25.12 2.86
N SER A 88 36.76 -24.87 1.63
CA SER A 88 36.44 -23.53 1.17
C SER A 88 35.07 -23.14 1.71
N LEU A 89 35.09 -22.37 2.80
CA LEU A 89 34.12 -21.34 3.21
C LEU A 89 32.81 -21.31 2.40
N LEU A 90 31.90 -22.25 2.67
CA LEU A 90 30.49 -22.11 2.29
C LEU A 90 29.88 -21.02 3.17
N HIS A 91 29.97 -19.78 2.71
CA HIS A 91 29.01 -18.77 3.10
C HIS A 91 27.60 -19.33 2.87
N PRO A 92 26.70 -19.32 3.87
CA PRO A 92 25.29 -19.59 3.61
C PRO A 92 24.78 -18.45 2.75
N SER A 93 24.77 -18.66 1.44
CA SER A 93 24.06 -17.83 0.48
C SER A 93 22.58 -18.01 0.78
N THR A 94 22.06 -17.18 1.69
CA THR A 94 20.63 -16.99 1.84
C THR A 94 20.06 -16.69 0.46
N PRO A 95 19.00 -17.39 0.01
CA PRO A 95 18.34 -17.03 -1.24
C PRO A 95 17.78 -15.61 -1.08
N HIS A 96 18.48 -14.65 -1.70
CA HIS A 96 18.03 -13.28 -1.84
C HIS A 96 17.23 -13.22 -3.14
N GLU A 97 15.93 -13.06 -3.02
CA GLU A 97 15.05 -12.89 -4.16
C GLU A 97 14.76 -11.41 -4.33
N ALA A 98 15.23 -10.83 -5.44
CA ALA A 98 15.07 -9.41 -5.74
C ALA A 98 14.09 -9.24 -6.90
N ALA A 99 13.04 -8.45 -6.68
CA ALA A 99 12.10 -8.00 -7.70
C ALA A 99 12.26 -6.49 -7.89
N SER A 100 12.31 -6.02 -9.14
CA SER A 100 12.46 -4.59 -9.42
C SER A 100 11.54 -4.16 -10.54
N ALA A 101 10.89 -3.02 -10.36
CA ALA A 101 10.22 -2.30 -11.42
C ALA A 101 11.24 -1.42 -12.15
N GLY A 102 11.89 -2.00 -13.16
CA GLY A 102 12.67 -1.23 -14.13
C GLY A 102 11.79 -0.19 -14.86
N SER A 103 12.39 0.96 -15.14
CA SER A 103 11.88 2.28 -15.62
C SER A 103 10.92 2.33 -16.82
N GLN A 104 10.26 1.24 -17.20
CA GLN A 104 9.37 1.20 -18.35
C GLN A 104 7.92 1.26 -17.92
N GLY A 105 7.35 2.47 -18.01
CA GLY A 105 5.91 2.68 -18.08
C GLY A 105 5.41 3.67 -17.04
N ASN A 106 5.80 4.94 -17.16
CA ASN A 106 5.03 6.02 -16.57
C ASN A 106 3.58 5.89 -17.04
N LEU A 107 2.62 5.95 -16.11
CA LEU A 107 1.22 6.19 -16.46
C LEU A 107 1.15 7.49 -17.27
N PRO A 108 0.80 7.47 -18.57
CA PRO A 108 0.76 8.68 -19.39
C PRO A 108 -0.18 9.75 -18.79
N SER A 109 -1.21 9.31 -18.07
CA SER A 109 -2.20 10.19 -17.44
C SER A 109 -1.64 11.15 -16.39
N ILE A 110 -0.51 10.85 -15.73
CA ILE A 110 0.05 11.73 -14.69
C ILE A 110 0.89 12.84 -15.35
N ARG A 111 1.68 12.53 -16.38
CA ARG A 111 2.53 13.54 -17.08
C ARG A 111 1.72 14.62 -17.79
N GLU A 112 0.56 14.27 -18.35
CA GLU A 112 -0.34 15.25 -18.98
C GLU A 112 -1.07 16.13 -17.96
N SER A 113 -1.16 15.68 -16.70
CA SER A 113 -1.88 16.39 -15.62
C SER A 113 -0.95 17.12 -14.65
N THR A 114 0.38 16.91 -14.76
CA THR A 114 1.38 17.67 -14.02
C THR A 114 1.46 19.09 -14.57
N LEU A 115 1.33 20.06 -13.68
CA LEU A 115 1.53 21.45 -14.04
C LEU A 115 3.03 21.67 -14.29
N ALA A 116 3.40 22.21 -15.45
CA ALA A 116 4.81 22.43 -15.83
C ALA A 116 5.57 23.35 -14.85
N GLU A 117 4.86 24.13 -14.04
CA GLU A 117 5.42 25.04 -13.03
C GLU A 117 5.32 24.52 -11.59
N GLY A 118 4.90 23.27 -11.40
CA GLY A 118 4.79 22.65 -10.08
C GLY A 118 6.14 22.25 -9.46
N PRO A 119 6.19 21.96 -8.15
CA PRO A 119 7.39 21.40 -7.53
C PRO A 119 7.70 20.03 -8.14
N HIS A 120 8.95 19.82 -8.55
CA HIS A 120 9.50 18.53 -8.99
C HIS A 120 10.59 18.11 -8.00
N ILE A 121 10.22 17.36 -6.97
CA ILE A 121 11.12 17.04 -5.86
C ILE A 121 11.50 15.57 -5.94
N PRO A 122 12.76 15.22 -6.22
CA PRO A 122 13.20 13.83 -6.21
C PRO A 122 13.14 13.29 -4.78
N ILE A 123 12.54 12.11 -4.63
CA ILE A 123 12.39 11.40 -3.37
C ILE A 123 12.97 10.01 -3.51
N THR A 124 13.79 9.65 -2.55
CA THR A 124 14.21 8.27 -2.30
C THR A 124 13.74 7.88 -0.91
N TYR A 125 13.17 6.69 -0.77
CA TYR A 125 12.60 6.21 0.48
C TYR A 125 12.97 4.73 0.66
N ASN A 126 13.46 4.39 1.84
CA ASN A 126 13.82 3.01 2.19
C ASN A 126 12.94 2.53 3.34
N ASP A 127 12.33 1.35 3.18
CA ASP A 127 11.49 0.75 4.21
C ASP A 127 11.88 -0.71 4.41
N VAL A 128 12.05 -1.11 5.66
CA VAL A 128 12.43 -2.47 6.04
C VAL A 128 11.34 -3.09 6.90
N PHE A 129 10.72 -4.13 6.37
CA PHE A 129 9.66 -4.88 7.02
C PHE A 129 10.18 -6.23 7.51
N GLU A 130 9.71 -6.64 8.69
CA GLU A 130 9.74 -8.03 9.12
C GLU A 130 8.30 -8.56 9.04
N VAL A 131 8.13 -9.70 8.36
CA VAL A 131 6.82 -10.20 7.98
C VAL A 131 6.73 -11.70 8.24
N ALA A 132 5.71 -12.13 8.97
CA ALA A 132 5.45 -13.54 9.23
C ALA A 132 4.35 -14.11 8.32
N GLY A 133 4.38 -15.42 8.08
CA GLY A 133 3.33 -16.19 7.39
C GLY A 133 3.38 -16.16 5.87
N GLY A 134 3.57 -14.99 5.26
CA GLY A 134 3.70 -14.79 3.81
C GLY A 134 4.09 -13.35 3.47
N VAL A 135 4.36 -13.03 2.21
CA VAL A 135 4.78 -11.68 1.78
C VAL A 135 3.91 -11.21 0.63
N SER A 136 3.19 -10.11 0.84
CA SER A 136 2.43 -9.41 -0.21
C SER A 136 3.15 -8.11 -0.56
N THR A 137 4.05 -8.16 -1.54
CA THR A 137 4.83 -6.99 -1.97
C THR A 137 3.94 -5.85 -2.44
N SER A 138 2.83 -6.14 -3.11
CA SER A 138 1.83 -5.14 -3.50
C SER A 138 1.23 -4.38 -2.31
N THR A 139 1.07 -5.04 -1.16
CA THR A 139 0.58 -4.39 0.05
C THR A 139 1.67 -3.54 0.70
N LEU A 140 2.90 -4.06 0.76
CA LEU A 140 4.03 -3.31 1.30
C LEU A 140 4.34 -2.06 0.46
N LEU A 141 4.37 -2.16 -0.87
CA LEU A 141 4.54 -1.02 -1.77
C LEU A 141 3.45 0.04 -1.59
N ARG A 142 2.19 -0.37 -1.43
CA ARG A 142 1.09 0.58 -1.15
C ARG A 142 1.30 1.32 0.18
N LEU A 143 1.71 0.60 1.23
CA LEU A 143 2.01 1.19 2.53
C LEU A 143 3.18 2.18 2.44
N THR A 144 4.24 1.81 1.72
CA THR A 144 5.39 2.68 1.48
C THR A 144 4.99 3.94 0.71
N LYS A 145 4.27 3.80 -0.42
CA LYS A 145 3.76 4.94 -1.21
C LYS A 145 2.89 5.88 -0.37
N GLN A 146 1.98 5.33 0.43
CA GLN A 146 1.15 6.12 1.34
C GLN A 146 2.00 6.92 2.34
N THR A 147 3.01 6.29 2.96
CA THR A 147 3.88 6.98 3.93
C THR A 147 4.72 8.09 3.29
N ILE A 148 5.13 7.92 2.02
CA ILE A 148 5.81 8.98 1.26
C ILE A 148 4.87 10.18 1.08
N LEU A 149 3.63 9.96 0.61
CA LEU A 149 2.65 11.02 0.42
C LEU A 149 2.30 11.75 1.73
N GLU A 150 2.09 11.01 2.82
CA GLU A 150 1.86 11.60 4.14
C GLU A 150 3.06 12.44 4.63
N THR A 151 4.28 12.03 4.27
CA THR A 151 5.51 12.75 4.62
C THR A 151 5.66 14.03 3.80
N ILE A 152 5.33 13.99 2.51
CA ILE A 152 5.29 15.16 1.62
C ILE A 152 4.29 16.19 2.15
N GLU A 153 3.08 15.75 2.47
CA GLU A 153 2.02 16.60 3.02
C GLU A 153 2.45 17.22 4.35
N ARG A 154 2.98 16.41 5.27
CA ARG A 154 3.45 16.86 6.59
C ARG A 154 4.59 17.88 6.49
N ARG A 155 5.47 17.73 5.50
CA ARG A 155 6.58 18.65 5.26
C ARG A 155 6.16 19.91 4.49
N GLY A 156 4.91 19.98 4.02
CA GLY A 156 4.40 21.15 3.29
C GLY A 156 5.09 21.37 1.94
N LEU A 157 5.55 20.30 1.29
CA LEU A 157 6.33 20.39 0.04
C LEU A 157 5.50 20.80 -1.19
N GLY A 158 4.19 20.99 -1.03
CA GLY A 158 3.28 21.42 -2.10
C GLY A 158 3.04 20.38 -3.19
N ALA A 159 3.61 19.18 -3.09
CA ALA A 159 3.32 18.05 -3.96
C ALA A 159 2.16 17.20 -3.40
N ASN A 160 1.38 16.60 -4.29
CA ASN A 160 0.24 15.74 -3.93
C ASN A 160 0.18 14.43 -4.73
N ALA A 161 1.17 14.19 -5.59
CA ALA A 161 1.28 12.98 -6.39
C ALA A 161 2.75 12.58 -6.57
N LEU A 162 2.96 11.31 -6.95
CA LEU A 162 4.27 10.80 -7.34
C LEU A 162 4.30 10.52 -8.84
N ALA A 163 5.35 10.99 -9.51
CA ALA A 163 5.68 10.69 -10.89
C ALA A 163 7.00 9.92 -10.96
N ASP A 164 7.31 9.34 -12.12
CA ASP A 164 8.56 8.62 -12.39
C ASP A 164 8.88 7.56 -11.32
N GLU A 165 7.83 6.89 -10.82
CA GLU A 165 7.97 5.94 -9.72
C GLU A 165 8.77 4.72 -10.16
N GLN A 166 9.72 4.32 -9.32
CA GLN A 166 10.49 3.10 -9.44
C GLN A 166 10.59 2.47 -8.06
N TRP A 167 10.61 1.14 -8.03
CA TRP A 167 10.79 0.43 -6.79
C TRP A 167 11.60 -0.84 -7.00
N GLU A 168 12.32 -1.20 -5.96
CA GLU A 168 13.03 -2.46 -5.83
C GLU A 168 12.61 -3.09 -4.50
N CYS A 169 12.32 -4.38 -4.53
CA CYS A 169 11.93 -5.19 -3.39
C CYS A 169 12.93 -6.33 -3.25
N ILE A 170 13.62 -6.38 -2.12
CA ILE A 170 14.57 -7.44 -1.78
C ILE A 170 13.94 -8.25 -0.65
N ILE A 171 13.64 -9.51 -0.92
CA ILE A 171 13.07 -10.43 0.05
C ILE A 171 14.17 -11.40 0.49
N CYS A 172 14.52 -11.32 1.76
CA CYS A 172 15.39 -12.29 2.40
C CYS A 172 14.54 -13.42 2.97
N GLY A 173 14.94 -14.66 2.66
CA GLY A 173 14.26 -15.88 3.12
C GLY A 173 13.99 -15.92 4.63
N PRO A 174 13.06 -16.79 5.07
CA PRO A 174 12.49 -16.69 6.39
C PRO A 174 13.52 -17.04 7.47
N LYS A 175 13.86 -16.07 8.32
CA LYS A 175 14.64 -16.26 9.54
C LYS A 175 13.67 -16.41 10.70
N LYS A 176 13.65 -17.58 11.35
CA LYS A 176 12.70 -17.90 12.45
C LYS A 176 11.22 -17.69 12.04
N GLN A 177 10.84 -18.16 10.85
CA GLN A 177 9.49 -17.99 10.26
C GLN A 177 9.08 -16.55 9.88
N ALA A 178 10.01 -15.59 9.90
CA ALA A 178 9.78 -14.23 9.44
C ALA A 178 10.68 -13.89 8.24
N TYR A 179 10.09 -13.34 7.19
CA TYR A 179 10.77 -12.75 6.05
C TYR A 179 11.22 -11.34 6.40
N LYS A 180 12.44 -10.98 5.97
CA LYS A 180 12.88 -9.59 6.00
C LYS A 180 12.74 -9.04 4.58
N VAL A 181 11.92 -8.01 4.42
CA VAL A 181 11.63 -7.40 3.14
C VAL A 181 12.16 -5.98 3.16
N GLN A 182 13.00 -5.62 2.21
CA GLN A 182 13.49 -4.26 2.02
C GLN A 182 12.88 -3.68 0.74
N ILE A 183 12.29 -2.50 0.86
CA ILE A 183 11.74 -1.73 -0.26
C ILE A 183 12.59 -0.48 -0.43
N ASN A 184 13.20 -0.35 -1.61
CA ASN A 184 13.79 0.89 -2.08
C ASN A 184 12.80 1.52 -3.06
N TYR A 185 12.25 2.68 -2.71
CA TYR A 185 11.32 3.42 -3.56
C TYR A 185 11.97 4.72 -4.01
N SER A 186 11.90 5.03 -5.30
CA SER A 186 12.29 6.32 -5.84
C SER A 186 11.15 6.89 -6.68
N ALA A 187 10.95 8.20 -6.59
CA ALA A 187 9.92 8.90 -7.35
C ALA A 187 10.23 10.40 -7.40
N THR A 188 9.53 11.12 -8.26
CA THR A 188 9.48 12.57 -8.28
C THR A 188 8.15 13.02 -7.66
N ALA A 189 8.21 13.70 -6.53
CA ALA A 189 7.04 14.38 -5.96
C ALA A 189 6.63 15.52 -6.89
N VAL A 190 5.37 15.52 -7.29
CA VAL A 190 4.78 16.51 -8.20
C VAL A 190 3.45 17.02 -7.68
N TRP A 191 3.07 18.21 -8.13
CA TRP A 191 1.70 18.67 -8.00
C TRP A 191 0.89 18.29 -9.24
N CYS A 192 -0.28 17.71 -9.00
CA CYS A 192 -1.22 17.28 -10.02
C CYS A 192 -2.62 17.79 -9.64
N THR A 193 -3.40 18.19 -10.64
CA THR A 193 -4.82 18.55 -10.45
C THR A 193 -5.67 17.35 -10.05
N ARG A 194 -5.24 16.14 -10.38
CA ARG A 194 -5.89 14.88 -10.04
C ARG A 194 -5.12 14.21 -8.91
N PRO A 195 -5.79 13.81 -7.82
CA PRO A 195 -5.14 13.08 -6.73
C PRO A 195 -4.56 11.76 -7.26
N ASP A 196 -3.36 11.42 -6.79
CA ASP A 196 -2.66 10.21 -7.21
C ASP A 196 -3.49 8.96 -6.88
N VAL A 197 -3.54 8.03 -7.83
CA VAL A 197 -4.11 6.73 -7.57
C VAL A 197 -3.07 6.00 -6.73
N CYS A 198 -3.41 5.67 -5.47
CA CYS A 198 -2.51 4.97 -4.52
C CYS A 198 -2.11 3.54 -4.96
N LYS A 199 -2.12 3.24 -6.26
CA LYS A 199 -1.61 2.02 -6.86
C LYS A 199 -0.18 2.28 -7.34
N PRO A 200 0.82 1.61 -6.75
CA PRO A 200 2.20 1.64 -7.24
C PRO A 200 2.30 1.16 -8.69
N VAL A 201 3.30 1.66 -9.41
CA VAL A 201 3.58 1.25 -10.80
C VAL A 201 4.01 -0.21 -10.88
N ALA A 202 3.82 -0.84 -12.04
CA ALA A 202 4.31 -2.18 -12.34
C ALA A 202 4.03 -3.24 -11.26
N LEU A 203 2.88 -3.13 -10.58
CA LEU A 203 2.48 -4.03 -9.49
C LEU A 203 2.41 -5.51 -9.93
N ASP A 204 2.26 -5.76 -11.23
CA ASP A 204 2.30 -7.05 -11.88
C ASP A 204 3.68 -7.74 -11.78
N ARG A 205 4.76 -6.95 -11.67
CA ARG A 205 6.13 -7.45 -11.45
C ARG A 205 6.44 -7.74 -9.98
N ALA A 206 5.52 -7.44 -9.08
CA ALA A 206 5.72 -7.62 -7.65
C ALA A 206 5.63 -9.11 -7.27
N GLN A 207 6.77 -9.70 -6.94
CA GLN A 207 6.83 -11.07 -6.43
C GLN A 207 6.23 -11.15 -5.04
N SER A 208 5.43 -12.19 -4.78
CA SER A 208 4.76 -12.40 -3.49
C SER A 208 4.96 -13.83 -3.03
N PHE A 209 5.19 -14.01 -1.73
CA PHE A 209 5.26 -15.34 -1.12
C PHE A 209 3.89 -15.72 -0.56
N PRO A 210 3.37 -16.91 -0.89
CA PRO A 210 2.05 -17.33 -0.45
C PRO A 210 1.98 -17.43 1.07
N GLY A 211 0.80 -17.11 1.63
CA GLY A 211 0.54 -17.15 3.07
C GLY A 211 -0.16 -15.89 3.57
N LEU A 212 -0.61 -15.93 4.83
CA LEU A 212 -1.23 -14.77 5.47
C LEU A 212 -0.13 -13.80 5.93
N MET A 213 -0.01 -12.69 5.21
CA MET A 213 0.97 -11.66 5.54
C MET A 213 0.66 -10.98 6.87
N SER A 214 1.59 -11.05 7.82
CA SER A 214 1.51 -10.33 9.10
C SER A 214 2.78 -9.51 9.31
N ILE A 215 2.68 -8.19 9.28
CA ILE A 215 3.82 -7.28 9.50
C ILE A 215 4.12 -7.26 11.01
N THR A 216 5.25 -7.81 11.42
CA THR A 216 5.70 -7.84 12.82
C THR A 216 6.53 -6.63 13.19
N LYS A 217 7.28 -6.07 12.23
CA LYS A 217 8.10 -4.88 12.42
C LYS A 217 8.15 -4.07 11.13
N ARG A 218 8.20 -2.74 11.27
CA ARG A 218 8.43 -1.79 10.17
C ARG A 218 9.45 -0.76 10.63
N ASN A 219 10.50 -0.55 9.84
CA ASN A 219 11.49 0.49 10.07
C ASN A 219 11.63 1.30 8.78
N ALA A 220 11.12 2.53 8.81
CA ALA A 220 11.42 3.51 7.78
C ALA A 220 12.83 4.08 8.06
N LEU A 221 13.71 4.01 7.07
CA LEU A 221 15.08 4.54 7.12
C LEU A 221 15.19 5.87 6.38
#